data_AF-A0AAV5HSD3-F1
#
_entry.id   AF-A0AAV5HSD3-F1
#
_cell.length_a   1.000
_cell.length_b   1.000
_cell.length_c   1.000
_cell.angle_alpha   90.00
_cell.angle_beta   90.00
_cell.angle_gamma   90.00
#
_symmetry.space_group_name_H-M   'P 1'
#
loop_
_entity.id
_entity.type
_entity.pdbx_description
1 polymer ?
#
loop_
_entity_poly.entity_id
_entity_poly.type
_entity_poly.pdbx_seq_one_letter_code
_entity_poly.pdbx_strand_id
1 'polypeptide(L)'
;MYMWRSMHQYHEVQNHIVQQVRGLVNNSGKGDSTSEMHRQATRDLESAVSGWHSSFCCLIKFQRDFICSLQGWFKLALLPVTKDNVDGNRELSDAFAFCDEWKLALERVPDTVASEAIKSFINVVHVISVKQAEELKIKKRTETVSKELEKKASALRNIERKFYLSYSTVGISIPDVGPDNGQVLDARDPLAEKKTELAACQRRVEDEMVRHSKAVEVTRAMTLNNLQTGLPGVFQALTSFSALFTESLESVCNRSYAIK
;
A
#
# COMPACT_ATOMS: atom_id res chain seq x y z
N MET A 1 21.83 -22.25 14.52
CA MET A 1 20.69 -22.84 15.25
C MET A 1 19.95 -21.79 16.08
N TYR A 2 20.56 -21.16 17.10
CA TYR A 2 19.88 -20.17 17.96
C TYR A 2 19.17 -19.05 17.20
N MET A 3 19.81 -18.46 16.19
CA MET A 3 19.20 -17.40 15.38
C MET A 3 17.89 -17.82 14.70
N TRP A 4 17.88 -18.97 14.02
CA TRP A 4 16.70 -19.44 13.28
C TRP A 4 15.58 -19.91 14.21
N ARG A 5 15.91 -20.53 15.36
CA ARG A 5 14.92 -20.83 16.41
C ARG A 5 14.27 -19.56 16.95
N SER A 6 15.06 -18.55 17.29
CA SER A 6 14.52 -17.26 17.74
C SER A 6 13.68 -16.59 16.66
N MET A 7 14.14 -16.59 15.40
CA MET A 7 13.39 -16.03 14.28
C MET A 7 12.04 -16.73 14.09
N HIS A 8 12.00 -18.06 14.19
CA HIS A 8 10.76 -18.82 14.13
C HIS A 8 9.80 -18.45 15.27
N GLN A 9 10.30 -18.37 16.51
CA GLN A 9 9.49 -17.94 17.67
C GLN A 9 8.89 -16.54 17.48
N TYR A 10 9.67 -15.59 16.95
CA TYR A 10 9.15 -14.26 16.66
C TYR A 10 8.11 -14.28 15.54
N HIS A 11 8.31 -15.07 14.48
CA HIS A 11 7.33 -15.19 13.40
C HIS A 11 6.04 -15.87 13.84
N GLU A 12 6.09 -16.86 14.73
CA GLU A 12 4.90 -17.45 15.39
C GLU A 12 4.08 -16.39 16.12
N VAL A 13 4.74 -15.58 16.96
CA VAL A 13 4.08 -14.50 17.71
C VAL A 13 3.49 -13.46 16.76
N GLN A 14 4.25 -13.03 15.75
CA GLN A 14 3.79 -12.07 14.74
C GLN A 14 2.61 -12.62 13.94
N ASN A 15 2.65 -13.89 13.54
CA ASN A 15 1.56 -14.56 12.84
C ASN A 15 0.29 -14.57 13.69
N HIS A 16 0.40 -14.92 14.97
CA HIS A 16 -0.73 -14.90 15.90
C HIS A 16 -1.36 -13.51 16.03
N ILE A 17 -0.54 -12.46 16.18
CA ILE A 17 -1.00 -11.06 16.22
C ILE A 17 -1.71 -10.70 14.91
N VAL A 18 -1.12 -11.04 13.77
CA VAL A 18 -1.66 -10.68 12.45
C VAL A 18 -2.97 -11.38 12.13
N GLN A 19 -3.26 -12.57 12.69
CA GLN A 19 -4.57 -13.17 12.54
C GLN A 19 -5.70 -12.29 13.10
N GLN A 20 -5.42 -11.43 14.09
CA GLN A 20 -6.40 -10.50 14.65
C GLN A 20 -6.82 -9.42 13.64
N VAL A 21 -5.98 -9.12 12.64
CA VAL A 21 -6.28 -8.14 11.58
C VAL A 21 -7.55 -8.53 10.81
N ARG A 22 -7.82 -9.84 10.65
CA ARG A 22 -9.03 -10.36 9.99
C ARG A 22 -10.34 -9.91 10.67
N GLY A 23 -10.30 -9.61 11.96
CA GLY A 23 -11.45 -9.14 12.74
C GLY A 23 -11.64 -7.62 12.74
N LEU A 24 -10.73 -6.86 12.11
CA LEU A 24 -10.85 -5.40 12.07
C LEU A 24 -12.07 -4.98 11.25
N VAL A 25 -12.83 -4.02 11.79
CA VAL A 25 -13.95 -3.39 11.10
C VAL A 25 -13.63 -1.91 10.95
N ASN A 26 -13.97 -1.33 9.79
CA ASN A 26 -13.79 0.09 9.59
C ASN A 26 -14.85 0.87 10.41
N ASN A 27 -14.45 1.36 11.58
CA ASN A 27 -15.29 2.19 12.46
C ASN A 27 -15.14 3.70 12.20
N SER A 28 -14.38 4.10 11.18
CA SER A 28 -14.29 5.50 10.76
C SER A 28 -15.69 6.02 10.39
N GLY A 29 -16.00 7.25 10.84
CA GLY A 29 -17.23 7.93 10.47
C GLY A 29 -17.32 8.07 8.95
N LYS A 30 -18.54 8.02 8.40
CA LYS A 30 -18.77 8.28 6.97
C LYS A 30 -18.08 9.58 6.56
N GLY A 31 -17.10 9.50 5.66
CA GLY A 31 -16.51 10.66 5.01
C GLY A 31 -15.05 11.00 5.33
N ASP A 32 -14.31 10.18 6.11
CA ASP A 32 -12.87 10.43 6.31
C ASP A 32 -12.08 10.16 5.02
N SER A 33 -11.94 11.19 4.17
CA SER A 33 -11.14 11.13 2.95
C SER A 33 -9.67 10.80 3.25
N THR A 34 -9.00 10.19 2.29
CA THR A 34 -7.56 9.95 2.30
C THR A 34 -6.82 11.27 2.57
N SER A 35 -6.08 11.29 3.67
CA SER A 35 -5.25 12.42 4.10
C SER A 35 -3.79 12.17 3.71
N GLU A 36 -2.95 13.21 3.78
CA GLU A 36 -1.52 13.03 3.50
C GLU A 36 -0.85 12.09 4.51
N MET A 37 -1.31 12.06 5.76
CA MET A 37 -0.83 11.09 6.75
C MET A 37 -1.10 9.64 6.34
N HIS A 38 -2.29 9.35 5.78
CA HIS A 38 -2.61 8.02 5.26
C HIS A 38 -1.70 7.62 4.09
N ARG A 39 -1.45 8.57 3.17
CA ARG A 39 -0.55 8.35 2.04
C ARG A 39 0.88 8.13 2.48
N GLN A 40 1.35 8.92 3.45
CA GLN A 40 2.69 8.77 4.00
C GLN A 40 2.84 7.40 4.67
N ALA A 41 1.90 6.99 5.52
CA ALA A 41 1.91 5.67 6.15
C ALA A 41 1.91 4.53 5.11
N THR A 42 1.21 4.70 3.99
CA THR A 42 1.18 3.71 2.90
C THR A 42 2.53 3.63 2.19
N ARG A 43 3.17 4.76 1.90
CA ARG A 43 4.53 4.80 1.32
C ARG A 43 5.59 4.21 2.25
N ASP A 44 5.50 4.54 3.54
CA ASP A 44 6.42 4.04 4.55
C ASP A 44 6.28 2.53 4.70
N LEU A 45 5.05 2.01 4.67
CA LEU A 45 4.78 0.58 4.64
C LEU A 45 5.36 -0.08 3.38
N GLU A 46 5.12 0.47 2.19
CA GLU A 46 5.65 -0.06 0.92
C GLU A 46 7.19 -0.12 0.93
N SER A 47 7.83 0.94 1.42
CA SER A 47 9.28 1.03 1.58
C SER A 47 9.81 -0.01 2.57
N ALA A 48 9.18 -0.12 3.75
CA ALA A 48 9.58 -1.06 4.79
C ALA A 48 9.48 -2.52 4.32
N VAL A 49 8.37 -2.90 3.66
CA VAL A 49 8.17 -4.25 3.14
C VAL A 49 9.13 -4.54 1.97
N SER A 50 9.42 -3.55 1.13
CA SER A 50 10.40 -3.70 0.04
C SER A 50 11.83 -3.88 0.56
N GLY A 51 12.20 -3.12 1.57
CA GLY A 51 13.47 -3.27 2.29
C GLY A 51 13.56 -4.65 2.94
N TRP A 52 12.49 -5.08 3.61
CA TRP A 52 12.41 -6.41 4.22
C TRP A 52 12.56 -7.55 3.22
N HIS A 53 11.86 -7.49 2.07
CA HIS A 53 12.03 -8.47 0.99
C HIS A 53 13.48 -8.55 0.50
N SER A 54 14.09 -7.39 0.27
CA SER A 54 15.47 -7.31 -0.20
C SER A 54 16.45 -7.88 0.83
N SER A 55 16.28 -7.56 2.11
CA SER A 55 17.07 -8.12 3.21
C SER A 55 16.89 -9.62 3.36
N PHE A 56 15.66 -10.12 3.23
CA PHE A 56 15.36 -11.55 3.26
C PHE A 56 16.11 -12.29 2.15
N CYS A 57 15.95 -11.86 0.88
CA CYS A 57 16.62 -12.47 -0.25
C CYS A 57 18.15 -12.42 -0.12
N CYS A 58 18.69 -11.29 0.37
CA CYS A 58 20.12 -11.14 0.62
C CYS A 58 20.62 -12.10 1.70
N LEU A 59 19.89 -12.25 2.81
CA LEU A 59 20.24 -13.16 3.90
C LEU A 59 20.32 -14.62 3.39
N ILE A 60 19.31 -15.07 2.65
CA ILE A 60 19.28 -16.44 2.13
C ILE A 60 20.42 -16.68 1.14
N LYS A 61 20.61 -15.73 0.21
CA LYS A 61 21.70 -15.79 -0.76
C LYS A 61 23.05 -15.86 -0.05
N PHE A 62 23.28 -14.99 0.94
CA PHE A 62 24.53 -14.97 1.70
C PHE A 62 24.80 -16.29 2.41
N GLN A 63 23.79 -16.90 3.04
CA GLN A 63 23.95 -18.19 3.72
C GLN A 63 24.31 -19.31 2.73
N ARG A 64 23.70 -19.33 1.53
CA ARG A 64 24.03 -20.28 0.46
C ARG A 64 25.44 -20.06 -0.09
N ASP A 65 25.79 -18.81 -0.40
CA ASP A 65 27.10 -18.46 -0.95
C ASP A 65 28.22 -18.74 0.06
N PHE A 66 27.97 -18.49 1.35
CA PHE A 66 28.90 -18.81 2.43
C PHE A 66 29.19 -20.32 2.49
N ILE A 67 28.17 -21.18 2.54
CA ILE A 67 28.40 -22.63 2.65
C ILE A 67 29.05 -23.19 1.39
N CYS A 68 28.70 -22.68 0.21
CA CYS A 68 29.35 -23.05 -1.05
C CYS A 68 30.83 -22.68 -1.06
N SER A 69 31.17 -21.49 -0.56
CA SER A 69 32.56 -21.03 -0.45
C SER A 69 33.34 -21.86 0.56
N LEU A 70 32.74 -22.18 1.70
CA LEU A 70 33.34 -23.05 2.72
C LEU A 70 33.60 -24.47 2.16
N GLN A 71 32.62 -25.04 1.46
CA GLN A 71 32.78 -26.34 0.81
C GLN A 71 33.90 -26.30 -0.26
N GLY A 72 33.97 -25.24 -1.06
CA GLY A 72 35.03 -25.04 -2.05
C GLY A 72 36.40 -24.93 -1.41
N TRP A 73 36.51 -24.20 -0.29
CA TRP A 73 37.73 -24.11 0.49
C TRP A 73 38.16 -25.47 1.02
N PHE A 74 37.25 -26.27 1.58
CA PHE A 74 37.58 -27.64 1.99
C PHE A 74 38.08 -28.49 0.82
N LYS A 75 37.45 -28.43 -0.36
CA LYS A 75 37.96 -29.19 -1.53
C LYS A 75 39.40 -28.80 -1.87
N LEU A 76 39.75 -27.51 -1.82
CA LEU A 76 41.10 -27.04 -2.12
C LEU A 76 42.10 -27.33 -1.00
N ALA A 77 41.67 -27.25 0.27
CA ALA A 77 42.51 -27.44 1.44
C ALA A 77 42.73 -28.93 1.78
N LEU A 78 41.78 -29.80 1.41
CA LEU A 78 41.78 -31.23 1.74
C LEU A 78 42.21 -32.14 0.59
N LEU A 79 42.22 -31.65 -0.67
CA LEU A 79 42.89 -32.37 -1.75
C LEU A 79 44.40 -32.32 -1.46
N PRO A 80 45.08 -33.47 -1.23
CA PRO A 80 46.50 -33.46 -0.92
C PRO A 80 47.25 -32.94 -2.15
N VAL A 81 48.06 -31.90 -1.96
CA VAL A 81 49.13 -31.57 -2.92
C VAL A 81 50.22 -32.67 -2.90
N THR A 82 50.21 -33.57 -1.92
CA THR A 82 51.22 -34.63 -1.77
C THR A 82 50.66 -35.93 -1.20
N LYS A 83 51.02 -37.02 -1.88
CA LYS A 83 50.88 -38.42 -1.43
C LYS A 83 51.77 -38.59 -0.19
N ASP A 84 51.20 -38.54 1.00
CA ASP A 84 51.65 -39.22 2.23
C ASP A 84 51.08 -38.48 3.45
N ASN A 85 50.11 -39.10 4.14
CA ASN A 85 50.03 -39.20 5.62
C ASN A 85 48.65 -39.71 6.06
N VAL A 86 48.69 -40.67 6.98
CA VAL A 86 47.63 -41.67 7.18
C VAL A 86 46.70 -41.39 8.38
N ASP A 87 46.94 -40.38 9.24
CA ASP A 87 46.05 -40.15 10.42
C ASP A 87 45.31 -38.80 10.45
N GLY A 88 45.82 -37.74 9.81
CA GLY A 88 45.16 -36.42 9.81
C GLY A 88 43.94 -36.29 8.90
N ASN A 89 43.71 -37.28 8.03
CA ASN A 89 42.71 -37.21 6.95
C ASN A 89 41.27 -37.52 7.41
N ARG A 90 41.09 -38.19 8.55
CA ARG A 90 39.77 -38.68 9.02
C ARG A 90 38.89 -37.57 9.58
N GLU A 91 39.39 -36.76 10.50
CA GLU A 91 38.62 -35.63 11.10
C GLU A 91 38.27 -34.57 10.04
N LEU A 92 39.17 -34.35 9.09
CA LEU A 92 38.96 -33.44 7.97
C LEU A 92 37.89 -33.96 6.98
N SER A 93 37.77 -35.29 6.82
CA SER A 93 36.72 -35.93 6.02
C SER A 93 35.34 -35.75 6.66
N ASP A 94 35.23 -35.85 7.98
CA ASP A 94 33.95 -35.68 8.70
C ASP A 94 33.47 -34.23 8.67
N ALA A 95 34.38 -33.26 8.81
CA ALA A 95 34.07 -31.84 8.65
C ALA A 95 33.60 -31.50 7.23
N PHE A 96 34.20 -32.13 6.21
CA PHE A 96 33.78 -31.98 4.82
C PHE A 96 32.39 -32.58 4.57
N ALA A 97 32.15 -33.81 5.05
CA ALA A 97 30.85 -34.47 4.95
C ALA A 97 29.74 -33.66 5.64
N PHE A 98 30.03 -33.10 6.82
CA PHE A 98 29.13 -32.16 7.50
C PHE A 98 28.81 -30.93 6.64
N CYS A 99 29.82 -30.30 6.04
CA CYS A 99 29.62 -29.13 5.19
C CYS A 99 28.83 -29.45 3.92
N ASP A 100 29.01 -30.64 3.34
CA ASP A 100 28.24 -31.09 2.17
C ASP A 100 26.76 -31.31 2.53
N GLU A 101 26.47 -31.99 3.65
CA GLU A 101 25.10 -32.14 4.16
C GLU A 101 24.46 -30.79 4.52
N TRP A 102 25.23 -29.87 5.12
CA TRP A 102 24.75 -28.52 5.41
C TRP A 102 24.37 -27.77 4.13
N LYS A 103 25.22 -27.84 3.10
CA LYS A 103 24.93 -27.25 1.79
C LYS A 103 23.64 -27.83 1.20
N LEU A 104 23.51 -29.15 1.15
CA LEU A 104 22.33 -29.83 0.62
C LEU A 104 21.07 -29.45 1.38
N ALA A 105 21.16 -29.29 2.70
CA ALA A 105 20.04 -28.82 3.51
C ALA A 105 19.61 -27.40 3.11
N LEU A 106 20.55 -26.46 2.93
CA LEU A 106 20.26 -25.08 2.53
C LEU A 106 19.71 -24.96 1.10
N GLU A 107 20.10 -25.84 0.19
CA GLU A 107 19.56 -25.92 -1.17
C GLU A 107 18.11 -26.41 -1.18
N ARG A 108 17.71 -27.24 -0.21
CA ARG A 108 16.36 -27.80 -0.12
C ARG A 108 15.34 -26.90 0.58
N VAL A 109 15.77 -25.87 1.32
CA VAL A 109 14.83 -25.00 2.02
C VAL A 109 14.02 -24.14 1.02
N PRO A 110 12.68 -24.10 1.10
CA PRO A 110 11.83 -23.40 0.14
C PRO A 110 11.74 -21.89 0.41
N ASP A 111 12.81 -21.14 0.12
CA ASP A 111 12.87 -19.68 0.29
C ASP A 111 11.97 -18.91 -0.68
N THR A 112 11.70 -19.49 -1.86
CA THR A 112 10.88 -18.88 -2.91
C THR A 112 9.46 -18.59 -2.45
N VAL A 113 8.84 -19.49 -1.67
CA VAL A 113 7.48 -19.32 -1.15
C VAL A 113 7.40 -18.11 -0.22
N ALA A 114 8.36 -17.97 0.70
CA ALA A 114 8.40 -16.84 1.62
C ALA A 114 8.74 -15.52 0.90
N SER A 115 9.70 -15.53 -0.02
CA SER A 115 10.06 -14.36 -0.84
C SER A 115 8.88 -13.87 -1.67
N GLU A 116 8.20 -14.76 -2.40
CA GLU A 116 7.05 -14.39 -3.23
C GLU A 116 5.85 -13.96 -2.39
N ALA A 117 5.66 -14.49 -1.17
CA ALA A 117 4.64 -14.00 -0.25
C ALA A 117 4.87 -12.53 0.15
N ILE A 118 6.11 -12.17 0.54
CA ILE A 118 6.45 -10.77 0.87
C ILE A 118 6.27 -9.88 -0.37
N LYS A 119 6.76 -10.32 -1.53
CA LYS A 119 6.66 -9.59 -2.80
C LYS A 119 5.22 -9.37 -3.24
N SER A 120 4.37 -10.39 -3.09
CA SER A 120 2.92 -10.27 -3.32
C SER A 120 2.32 -9.20 -2.42
N PHE A 121 2.73 -9.12 -1.16
CA PHE A 121 2.25 -8.09 -0.24
C PHE A 121 2.72 -6.68 -0.61
N ILE A 122 3.94 -6.51 -1.15
CA ILE A 122 4.37 -5.24 -1.74
C ILE A 122 3.38 -4.79 -2.82
N ASN A 123 2.98 -5.69 -3.72
CA ASN A 123 2.00 -5.37 -4.76
C ASN A 123 0.63 -4.99 -4.16
N VAL A 124 0.21 -5.65 -3.09
CA VAL A 124 -1.04 -5.31 -2.37
C VAL A 124 -0.98 -3.88 -1.82
N VAL A 125 0.13 -3.49 -1.20
CA VAL A 125 0.33 -2.11 -0.70
C VAL A 125 0.39 -1.10 -1.86
N HIS A 126 1.05 -1.46 -2.95
CA HIS A 126 1.10 -0.62 -4.16
C HIS A 126 -0.30 -0.33 -4.72
N VAL A 127 -1.18 -1.33 -4.79
CA VAL A 127 -2.58 -1.17 -5.22
C VAL A 127 -3.33 -0.21 -4.30
N ILE A 128 -3.08 -0.24 -2.98
CA ILE A 128 -3.65 0.73 -2.03
C ILE A 128 -3.18 2.16 -2.36
N SER A 129 -1.88 2.34 -2.61
CA SER A 129 -1.28 3.62 -2.98
C SER A 129 -1.92 4.22 -4.25
N VAL A 130 -2.14 3.40 -5.28
CA VAL A 130 -2.81 3.80 -6.51
C VAL A 130 -4.26 4.25 -6.24
N LYS A 131 -5.01 3.49 -5.42
CA LYS A 131 -6.40 3.84 -5.08
C LYS A 131 -6.51 5.14 -4.29
N GLN A 132 -5.61 5.37 -3.35
CA GLN A 132 -5.49 6.63 -2.63
C GLN A 132 -5.20 7.81 -3.58
N ALA A 133 -4.38 7.61 -4.62
CA ALA A 133 -4.11 8.63 -5.62
C ALA A 133 -5.33 8.94 -6.52
N GLU A 134 -6.09 7.92 -6.91
CA GLU A 134 -7.35 8.07 -7.65
C GLU A 134 -8.39 8.86 -6.86
N GLU A 135 -8.58 8.52 -5.58
CA GLU A 135 -9.48 9.25 -4.67
C GLU A 135 -9.08 10.73 -4.56
N LEU A 136 -7.79 11.01 -4.37
CA LEU A 136 -7.27 12.38 -4.29
C LEU A 136 -7.51 13.16 -5.60
N LYS A 137 -7.44 12.51 -6.75
CA LYS A 137 -7.75 13.13 -8.05
C LYS A 137 -9.23 13.53 -8.13
N ILE A 138 -10.13 12.66 -7.66
CA ILE A 138 -11.58 12.94 -7.60
C ILE A 138 -11.88 14.08 -6.61
N LYS A 139 -11.21 14.07 -5.45
CA LYS A 139 -11.30 15.16 -4.46
C LYS A 139 -10.93 16.52 -5.06
N LYS A 140 -9.76 16.61 -5.73
CA LYS A 140 -9.31 17.86 -6.39
C LYS A 140 -10.28 18.34 -7.47
N ARG A 141 -10.89 17.42 -8.23
CA ARG A 141 -11.91 17.74 -9.23
C ARG A 141 -13.17 18.32 -8.56
N THR A 142 -13.63 17.70 -7.48
CA THR A 142 -14.77 18.16 -6.69
C THR A 142 -14.52 19.56 -6.14
N GLU A 143 -13.37 19.79 -5.51
CA GLU A 143 -12.96 21.11 -5.00
C GLU A 143 -12.91 22.19 -6.10
N THR A 144 -12.44 21.84 -7.30
CA THR A 144 -12.39 22.76 -8.44
C THR A 144 -13.78 23.18 -8.89
N VAL A 145 -14.70 22.20 -9.03
CA VAL A 145 -16.08 22.47 -9.46
C VAL A 145 -16.86 23.24 -8.39
N SER A 146 -16.64 22.95 -7.11
CA SER A 146 -17.20 23.72 -5.99
C SER A 146 -16.71 25.16 -5.97
N LYS A 147 -15.42 25.39 -6.23
CA LYS A 147 -14.84 26.74 -6.30
C LYS A 147 -15.38 27.54 -7.49
N GLU A 148 -15.65 26.88 -8.62
CA GLU A 148 -16.32 27.52 -9.77
C GLU A 148 -17.75 27.94 -9.41
N LEU A 149 -18.50 27.08 -8.72
CA LEU A 149 -19.84 27.38 -8.24
C LEU A 149 -19.83 28.59 -7.29
N GLU A 150 -18.91 28.64 -6.33
CA GLU A 150 -18.79 29.74 -5.38
C GLU A 150 -18.50 31.08 -6.08
N LYS A 151 -17.62 31.07 -7.08
CA LYS A 151 -17.33 32.24 -7.93
C LYS A 151 -18.58 32.69 -8.72
N LYS A 152 -19.31 31.76 -9.33
CA LYS A 152 -20.55 32.07 -10.07
C LYS A 152 -21.64 32.60 -9.13
N ALA A 153 -21.81 32.00 -7.96
CA ALA A 153 -22.78 32.42 -6.96
C ALA A 153 -22.46 33.83 -6.42
N SER A 154 -21.20 34.11 -6.12
CA SER A 154 -20.77 35.45 -5.67
C SER A 154 -20.91 36.52 -6.76
N ALA A 155 -20.59 36.19 -8.02
CA ALA A 155 -20.81 37.08 -9.16
C ALA A 155 -22.31 37.39 -9.35
N LEU A 156 -23.19 36.38 -9.27
CA LEU A 156 -24.63 36.58 -9.38
C LEU A 156 -25.16 37.47 -8.24
N ARG A 157 -24.79 37.20 -6.99
CA ARG A 157 -25.17 38.05 -5.84
C ARG A 157 -24.71 39.49 -6.00
N ASN A 158 -23.54 39.72 -6.60
CA ASN A 158 -23.05 41.07 -6.87
C ASN A 158 -23.86 41.77 -7.97
N ILE A 159 -24.27 41.06 -9.01
CA ILE A 159 -25.13 41.58 -10.08
C ILE A 159 -26.52 41.91 -9.52
N GLU A 160 -27.12 40.98 -8.76
CA GLU A 160 -28.41 41.18 -8.07
C GLU A 160 -28.35 42.44 -7.21
N ARG A 161 -27.32 42.58 -6.36
CA ARG A 161 -27.15 43.78 -5.53
C ARG A 161 -27.08 45.07 -6.36
N LYS A 162 -26.29 45.09 -7.44
CA LYS A 162 -26.18 46.28 -8.31
C LYS A 162 -27.49 46.59 -9.02
N PHE A 163 -28.17 45.58 -9.52
CA PHE A 163 -29.43 45.72 -10.25
C PHE A 163 -30.52 46.30 -9.36
N TYR A 164 -30.75 45.69 -8.19
CA TYR A 164 -31.76 46.19 -7.23
C TYR A 164 -31.38 47.53 -6.61
N LEU A 165 -30.09 47.79 -6.35
CA LEU A 165 -29.65 49.09 -5.86
C LEU A 165 -29.88 50.18 -6.91
N SER A 166 -29.52 49.95 -8.18
CA SER A 166 -29.76 50.87 -9.30
C SER A 166 -31.25 51.15 -9.52
N TYR A 167 -32.11 50.14 -9.38
CA TYR A 167 -33.57 50.32 -9.51
C TYR A 167 -34.18 51.04 -8.31
N SER A 168 -33.53 50.99 -7.14
CA SER A 168 -33.93 51.73 -5.94
C SER A 168 -33.45 53.19 -5.95
N THR A 169 -32.36 53.54 -6.64
CA THR A 169 -31.86 54.93 -6.75
C THR A 169 -32.48 55.70 -7.91
N VAL A 170 -32.90 55.01 -8.98
CA VAL A 170 -33.75 55.59 -10.02
C VAL A 170 -35.19 55.48 -9.52
N GLY A 171 -35.55 56.34 -8.56
CA GLY A 171 -36.95 56.52 -8.17
C GLY A 171 -37.79 56.70 -9.43
N ILE A 172 -38.91 55.97 -9.51
CA ILE A 172 -39.93 55.99 -10.55
C ILE A 172 -40.00 57.37 -11.24
N SER A 173 -39.27 57.54 -12.33
CA SER A 173 -39.51 58.59 -13.31
C SER A 173 -40.26 57.93 -14.45
N ILE A 174 -41.58 57.93 -14.32
CA ILE A 174 -42.51 57.69 -15.43
C ILE A 174 -42.15 58.72 -16.50
N PRO A 175 -41.63 58.34 -17.68
CA PRO A 175 -41.62 59.24 -18.81
C PRO A 175 -43.08 59.32 -19.28
N ASP A 176 -43.64 60.52 -19.22
CA ASP A 176 -44.90 60.86 -19.86
C ASP A 176 -44.82 60.51 -21.36
N VAL A 177 -45.39 59.35 -21.74
CA VAL A 177 -45.53 58.94 -23.13
C VAL A 177 -46.95 58.44 -23.31
N GLY A 178 -47.65 59.14 -24.20
CA GLY A 178 -49.07 59.00 -24.49
C GLY A 178 -49.51 57.62 -25.01
N PRO A 179 -50.82 57.48 -25.25
CA PRO A 179 -51.49 56.19 -25.36
C PRO A 179 -51.40 55.66 -26.79
N ASP A 180 -50.20 55.31 -27.26
CA ASP A 180 -50.07 54.42 -28.42
C ASP A 180 -48.65 53.91 -28.52
N ASN A 181 -48.44 52.69 -28.02
CA ASN A 181 -47.49 51.68 -28.50
C ASN A 181 -47.28 50.66 -27.39
N GLY A 182 -47.85 49.46 -27.58
CA GLY A 182 -47.73 48.33 -26.68
C GLY A 182 -46.30 47.81 -26.57
N GLN A 183 -45.47 48.47 -25.77
CA GLN A 183 -44.28 47.85 -25.21
C GLN A 183 -44.75 46.85 -24.16
N VAL A 184 -44.92 45.61 -24.62
CA VAL A 184 -44.88 44.42 -23.78
C VAL A 184 -43.64 44.55 -22.92
N LEU A 185 -43.82 44.96 -21.66
CA LEU A 185 -42.79 44.86 -20.64
C LEU A 185 -42.45 43.37 -20.58
N ASP A 186 -41.32 42.99 -21.15
CA ASP A 186 -40.80 41.63 -21.07
C ASP A 186 -40.59 41.32 -19.58
N ALA A 187 -41.59 40.67 -18.98
CA ALA A 187 -41.65 40.32 -17.57
C ALA A 187 -40.67 39.18 -17.22
N ARG A 188 -39.69 38.90 -18.08
CA ARG A 188 -38.61 37.97 -17.79
C ARG A 188 -37.64 38.59 -16.80
N ASP A 189 -37.40 37.85 -15.72
CA ASP A 189 -36.31 38.14 -14.79
C ASP A 189 -34.99 38.24 -15.60
N PRO A 190 -34.34 39.41 -15.65
CA PRO A 190 -33.12 39.62 -16.44
C PRO A 190 -31.94 38.75 -15.95
N LEU A 191 -32.09 38.10 -14.80
CA LEU A 191 -31.12 37.17 -14.23
C LEU A 191 -31.55 35.70 -14.34
N ALA A 192 -32.67 35.39 -14.99
CA ALA A 192 -33.20 34.03 -15.12
C ALA A 192 -32.18 33.06 -15.76
N GLU A 193 -31.49 33.50 -16.81
CA GLU A 193 -30.45 32.69 -17.47
C GLU A 193 -29.29 32.39 -16.53
N LYS A 194 -28.80 33.41 -15.81
CA LYS A 194 -27.71 33.26 -14.82
C LYS A 194 -28.09 32.38 -13.63
N LYS A 195 -29.34 32.47 -13.16
CA LYS A 195 -29.89 31.57 -12.14
C LYS A 195 -29.97 30.13 -12.65
N THR A 196 -30.36 29.94 -13.91
CA THR A 196 -30.41 28.61 -14.55
C THR A 196 -29.02 27.99 -14.72
N GLU A 197 -28.04 28.78 -15.19
CA GLU A 197 -26.63 28.38 -15.26
C GLU A 197 -26.07 28.00 -13.87
N LEU A 198 -26.41 28.78 -12.84
CA LEU A 198 -25.99 28.52 -11.47
C LEU A 198 -26.60 27.20 -10.95
N ALA A 199 -27.89 26.96 -11.18
CA ALA A 199 -28.57 25.73 -10.80
C ALA A 199 -27.99 24.50 -11.53
N ALA A 200 -27.58 24.65 -12.79
CA ALA A 200 -26.85 23.59 -13.50
C ALA A 200 -25.46 23.34 -12.88
N CYS A 201 -24.77 24.40 -12.47
CA CYS A 201 -23.49 24.28 -11.78
C CYS A 201 -23.60 23.63 -10.39
N GLN A 202 -24.69 23.90 -9.66
CA GLN A 202 -25.00 23.28 -8.36
C GLN A 202 -25.19 21.78 -8.50
N ARG A 203 -26.04 21.35 -9.44
CA ARG A 203 -26.23 19.93 -9.75
C ARG A 203 -24.92 19.22 -10.09
N ARG A 204 -24.04 19.88 -10.85
CA ARG A 204 -22.71 19.34 -11.18
C ARG A 204 -21.81 19.17 -9.94
N VAL A 205 -21.88 20.08 -8.96
CA VAL A 205 -21.16 19.94 -7.67
C VAL A 205 -21.70 18.76 -6.88
N GLU A 206 -23.03 18.63 -6.76
CA GLU A 206 -23.67 17.53 -6.05
C GLU A 206 -23.26 16.17 -6.64
N ASP A 207 -23.27 16.03 -7.96
CA ASP A 207 -22.81 14.82 -8.65
C ASP A 207 -21.34 14.48 -8.33
N GLU A 208 -20.45 15.47 -8.34
CA GLU A 208 -19.04 15.26 -8.00
C GLU A 208 -18.84 14.94 -6.51
N MET A 209 -19.63 15.53 -5.61
CA MET A 209 -19.60 15.20 -4.18
C MET A 209 -20.02 13.75 -3.93
N VAL A 210 -21.06 13.26 -4.62
CA VAL A 210 -21.47 11.85 -4.56
C VAL A 210 -20.35 10.94 -5.08
N ARG A 211 -19.71 11.29 -6.21
CA ARG A 211 -18.57 10.54 -6.74
C ARG A 211 -17.40 10.49 -5.77
N HIS A 212 -17.07 11.62 -5.12
CA HIS A 212 -16.00 11.69 -4.12
C HIS A 212 -16.33 10.82 -2.90
N SER A 213 -17.54 10.92 -2.35
CA SER A 213 -17.96 10.09 -1.20
C SER A 213 -17.85 8.60 -1.51
N LYS A 214 -18.30 8.18 -2.69
CA LYS A 214 -18.18 6.79 -3.15
C LYS A 214 -16.72 6.36 -3.31
N ALA A 215 -15.86 7.23 -3.84
CA ALA A 215 -14.44 6.94 -3.97
C ALA A 215 -13.77 6.73 -2.60
N VAL A 216 -14.11 7.56 -1.59
CA VAL A 216 -13.64 7.40 -0.21
C VAL A 216 -14.05 6.03 0.34
N GLU A 217 -15.34 5.67 0.24
CA GLU A 217 -15.84 4.38 0.74
C GLU A 217 -15.10 3.20 0.11
N VAL A 218 -14.92 3.24 -1.22
CA VAL A 218 -14.19 2.20 -1.96
C VAL A 218 -12.73 2.12 -1.52
N THR A 219 -12.01 3.24 -1.42
CA THR A 219 -10.60 3.24 -0.99
C THR A 219 -10.47 2.66 0.42
N ARG A 220 -11.35 3.02 1.36
CA ARG A 220 -11.31 2.53 2.74
C ARG A 220 -11.59 1.04 2.82
N ALA A 221 -12.65 0.57 2.17
CA ALA A 221 -13.00 -0.85 2.12
C ALA A 221 -11.87 -1.67 1.48
N MET A 222 -11.31 -1.19 0.37
CA MET A 222 -10.24 -1.87 -0.35
C MET A 222 -8.94 -1.92 0.47
N THR A 223 -8.57 -0.81 1.13
CA THR A 223 -7.41 -0.77 2.02
C THR A 223 -7.53 -1.80 3.12
N LEU A 224 -8.67 -1.84 3.81
CA LEU A 224 -8.91 -2.79 4.89
C LEU A 224 -8.87 -4.24 4.38
N ASN A 225 -9.63 -4.54 3.32
CA ASN A 225 -9.72 -5.89 2.78
C ASN A 225 -8.36 -6.42 2.29
N ASN A 226 -7.57 -5.58 1.62
CA ASN A 226 -6.23 -5.91 1.16
C ASN A 226 -5.28 -6.24 2.33
N LEU A 227 -5.34 -5.48 3.43
CA LEU A 227 -4.54 -5.77 4.61
C LEU A 227 -4.99 -7.06 5.31
N GLN A 228 -6.31 -7.28 5.40
CA GLN A 228 -6.89 -8.48 6.02
C GLN A 228 -6.59 -9.78 5.29
N THR A 229 -6.47 -9.71 3.97
CA THR A 229 -6.24 -10.88 3.11
C THR A 229 -4.76 -11.08 2.81
N GLY A 230 -4.00 -9.99 2.61
CA GLY A 230 -2.59 -10.05 2.22
C GLY A 230 -1.63 -10.31 3.38
N LEU A 231 -1.79 -9.59 4.50
CA LEU A 231 -0.81 -9.61 5.60
C LEU A 231 -0.70 -11.00 6.29
N PRO A 232 -1.80 -11.72 6.59
CA PRO A 232 -1.71 -13.04 7.22
C PRO A 232 -0.95 -14.07 6.39
N GLY A 233 -1.08 -14.02 5.06
CA GLY A 233 -0.38 -14.95 4.17
C GLY A 233 1.14 -14.82 4.26
N VAL A 234 1.65 -13.59 4.44
CA VAL A 234 3.09 -13.33 4.59
C VAL A 234 3.64 -13.98 5.85
N PHE A 235 3.01 -13.73 6.99
CA PHE A 235 3.50 -14.26 8.27
C PHE A 235 3.31 -15.78 8.37
N GLN A 236 2.26 -16.35 7.77
CA GLN A 236 2.12 -17.80 7.67
C GLN A 236 3.26 -18.42 6.85
N ALA A 237 3.62 -17.82 5.71
CA ALA A 237 4.72 -18.30 4.87
C ALA A 237 6.07 -18.22 5.60
N LEU A 238 6.34 -17.13 6.32
CA LEU A 238 7.59 -16.93 7.06
C LEU A 238 7.72 -17.83 8.28
N THR A 239 6.61 -18.04 8.97
CA THR A 239 6.55 -18.96 10.11
C THR A 239 6.88 -20.38 9.65
N SER A 240 6.23 -20.83 8.57
CA SER A 240 6.49 -22.14 7.96
C SER A 240 7.92 -22.25 7.46
N PHE A 241 8.43 -21.23 6.78
CA PHE A 241 9.79 -21.19 6.26
C PHE A 241 10.83 -21.28 7.39
N SER A 242 10.69 -20.47 8.44
CA SER A 242 11.63 -20.46 9.58
C SER A 242 11.61 -21.76 10.39
N ALA A 243 10.45 -22.43 10.48
CA ALA A 243 10.35 -23.76 11.06
C ALA A 243 11.15 -24.78 10.23
N LEU A 244 10.87 -24.87 8.92
CA LEU A 244 11.56 -25.78 8.00
C LEU A 244 13.06 -25.51 7.94
N PHE A 245 13.48 -24.24 7.97
CA PHE A 245 14.89 -23.86 8.00
C PHE A 245 15.55 -24.37 9.29
N THR A 246 14.88 -24.20 10.43
CA THR A 246 15.37 -24.67 11.72
C THR A 246 15.50 -26.19 11.74
N GLU A 247 14.45 -26.92 11.35
CA GLU A 247 14.44 -28.40 11.27
C GLU A 247 15.54 -28.93 10.34
N SER A 248 15.75 -28.27 9.19
CA SER A 248 16.80 -28.64 8.23
C SER A 248 18.19 -28.52 8.86
N LEU A 249 18.47 -27.42 9.57
CA LEU A 249 19.74 -27.26 10.29
C LEU A 249 19.88 -28.24 11.47
N GLU A 250 18.80 -28.51 12.19
CA GLU A 250 18.80 -29.47 13.29
C GLU A 250 19.13 -30.89 12.82
N SER A 251 18.55 -31.31 11.69
CA SER A 251 18.84 -32.60 11.06
C SER A 251 20.32 -32.74 10.71
N VAL A 252 20.93 -31.68 10.15
CA VAL A 252 22.37 -31.69 9.80
C VAL A 252 23.23 -31.84 11.06
N CYS A 253 22.97 -31.06 12.11
CA CYS A 253 23.70 -31.17 13.36
C CYS A 253 23.53 -32.56 14.02
N ASN A 254 22.30 -33.09 14.06
CA ASN A 254 22.03 -34.39 14.68
C ASN A 254 22.70 -35.54 13.93
N ARG A 255 22.76 -35.49 12.60
CA ARG A 255 23.53 -36.45 11.79
C ARG A 255 25.02 -36.36 12.07
N SER A 256 25.56 -35.15 12.27
CA SER A 256 26.96 -34.94 12.65
C SER A 256 27.32 -35.63 13.96
N TYR A 257 26.43 -35.61 14.96
CA TYR A 257 26.65 -36.27 16.25
C TYR A 257 26.54 -37.80 16.18
N ALA A 258 26.04 -38.35 15.07
CA ALA A 258 25.99 -39.78 14.80
C ALA A 258 27.21 -40.30 14.02
N ILE A 259 28.06 -39.41 13.51
CA ILE A 259 29.35 -39.76 12.89
C ILE A 259 30.32 -40.12 14.03
N LYS A 260 30.75 -41.38 14.09
CA LYS A 260 31.71 -41.97 15.05
C LYS A 260 32.95 -42.49 14.32
#